data_AF-A0A523BCI9-F1
#
_entry.id   AF-A0A523BCI9-F1
#
_cell.length_a   1.000
_cell.length_b   1.000
_cell.length_c   1.000
_cell.angle_alpha   90.00
_cell.angle_beta   90.00
_cell.angle_gamma   90.00
#
_symmetry.space_group_name_H-M   'P 1'
#
loop_
_entity.id
_entity.type
_entity.pdbx_description
1 polymer ?
#
loop_
_entity_poly.entity_id
_entity_poly.type
_entity_poly.pdbx_seq_one_letter_code
_entity_poly.pdbx_strand_id
1 'polypeptide(L)'
;MAKKKLTLSVEGDLLDEVKGIAAIRGRSLSGIVEEYLEYLVFERWAEALGKELDLGDLEPTTESEISGSRPKGLDSAAAVRELRERRAKNIAGS
;
A
#
# COMPACT_ATOMS: atom_id res chain seq x y z
N MET A 1 -5.52 -0.83 -20.67
CA MET A 1 -6.91 -0.57 -20.22
C MET A 1 -7.53 0.53 -21.08
N ALA A 2 -8.86 0.61 -21.15
CA ALA A 2 -9.53 1.67 -21.91
C ALA A 2 -9.38 3.03 -21.18
N LYS A 3 -8.81 4.03 -21.85
CA LYS A 3 -8.66 5.39 -21.29
C LYS A 3 -9.99 6.15 -21.39
N LYS A 4 -10.37 6.86 -20.33
CA LYS A 4 -11.49 7.81 -20.31
C LYS A 4 -10.94 9.23 -20.23
N LYS A 5 -11.54 10.18 -20.96
CA LYS A 5 -11.17 11.59 -20.86
C LYS A 5 -11.66 12.17 -19.54
N LEU A 6 -10.80 12.95 -18.89
CA LEU A 6 -11.09 13.70 -17.67
C LEU A 6 -10.86 15.18 -17.97
N THR A 7 -11.85 16.00 -17.69
CA THR A 7 -11.74 17.47 -17.78
C THR A 7 -11.60 18.01 -16.37
N LEU A 8 -10.56 18.81 -16.14
CA LEU A 8 -10.26 19.41 -14.84
C LEU A 8 -10.15 20.92 -14.97
N SER A 9 -10.62 21.65 -13.97
CA SER A 9 -10.29 23.06 -13.77
C SER A 9 -9.11 23.13 -12.81
N VAL A 10 -8.05 23.80 -13.25
CA VAL A 10 -6.80 23.95 -12.49
C VAL A 10 -6.33 25.39 -12.60
N GLU A 11 -5.59 25.85 -11.61
CA GLU A 11 -4.98 27.18 -11.63
C GLU A 11 -3.97 27.31 -12.78
N GLY A 12 -4.04 28.42 -13.51
CA GLY A 12 -3.25 28.63 -14.73
C GLY A 12 -1.75 28.60 -14.48
N ASP A 13 -1.30 29.36 -13.48
CA ASP A 13 0.11 29.48 -13.13
C ASP A 13 0.71 28.13 -12.71
N LEU A 14 -0.04 27.36 -11.90
CA LEU A 14 0.33 26.01 -11.51
C LEU A 14 0.45 25.09 -12.73
N LEU A 15 -0.51 25.14 -13.65
CA LEU A 15 -0.49 24.32 -14.86
C LEU A 15 0.75 24.62 -15.71
N ASP A 16 1.14 25.89 -15.82
CA ASP A 16 2.29 26.30 -16.63
C ASP A 16 3.63 25.89 -15.99
N GLU A 17 3.74 25.99 -14.66
CA GLU A 17 4.90 25.47 -13.93
C GLU A 17 5.05 23.95 -14.11
N VAL A 18 3.96 23.19 -13.91
CA VAL A 18 3.96 21.73 -14.03
C VAL A 18 4.28 21.30 -15.46
N LYS A 19 3.79 22.01 -16.49
CA LYS A 19 4.18 21.76 -17.89
C LYS A 19 5.68 21.89 -18.09
N GLY A 20 6.30 22.93 -17.52
CA GLY A 20 7.75 23.14 -17.58
C GLY A 20 8.51 21.95 -16.99
N ILE A 21 8.12 21.51 -15.79
CA ILE A 21 8.71 20.35 -15.11
C ILE A 21 8.50 19.06 -15.93
N ALA A 22 7.29 18.84 -16.43
CA ALA A 22 6.93 17.66 -17.20
C ALA A 22 7.75 17.55 -18.50
N ALA A 23 7.95 18.67 -19.20
CA ALA A 23 8.77 18.74 -20.40
C ALA A 23 10.24 18.36 -20.12
N ILE A 24 10.83 18.90 -19.05
CA ILE A 24 12.21 18.57 -18.63
C ILE A 24 12.36 17.08 -18.31
N ARG A 25 11.34 16.48 -17.67
CA ARG A 25 11.34 15.07 -17.27
C ARG A 25 10.88 14.11 -18.38
N GLY A 26 10.52 14.62 -19.56
CA GLY A 26 9.99 13.80 -20.65
C GLY A 26 8.68 13.08 -20.31
N ARG A 27 7.86 13.65 -19.41
CA ARG A 27 6.58 13.07 -18.98
C ARG A 27 5.41 13.89 -19.53
N SER A 28 4.26 13.24 -19.72
CA SER A 28 3.03 13.93 -20.08
C SER A 28 2.25 14.35 -18.83
N LEU A 29 1.48 15.44 -18.91
CA LEU A 29 0.55 15.85 -17.85
C LEU A 29 -0.46 14.73 -17.53
N SER A 30 -0.96 14.05 -18.56
CA SER A 30 -1.87 12.91 -18.39
C SER A 30 -1.23 11.79 -17.57
N GLY A 31 0.06 11.50 -17.78
CA GLY A 31 0.78 10.48 -17.03
C GLY A 31 0.99 10.88 -15.57
N ILE A 32 1.30 12.16 -15.31
CA ILE A 32 1.43 12.69 -13.95
C ILE A 32 0.09 12.61 -13.19
N VAL A 33 -1.01 13.01 -13.84
CA VAL A 33 -2.35 12.92 -13.24
C VAL A 33 -2.78 11.46 -13.04
N GLU A 34 -2.50 10.59 -14.01
CA GLU A 34 -2.80 9.14 -13.90
C GLU A 34 -2.04 8.52 -12.72
N GLU A 35 -0.76 8.82 -12.56
CA GLU A 35 0.06 8.36 -11.41
C GLU A 35 -0.46 8.89 -10.07
N TYR A 36 -0.87 10.16 -10.00
CA TYR A 36 -1.45 10.71 -8.78
C TYR A 36 -2.78 10.01 -8.41
N LEU A 37 -3.64 9.73 -9.40
CA LEU A 37 -4.88 9.00 -9.16
C LEU A 37 -4.62 7.54 -8.72
N GLU A 38 -3.60 6.90 -9.29
CA GLU A 38 -3.15 5.57 -8.83
C GLU A 38 -2.65 5.61 -7.38
N TYR A 39 -1.87 6.64 -7.03
CA TYR A 39 -1.42 6.87 -5.66
C TYR A 39 -2.59 6.99 -4.68
N LEU A 40 -3.63 7.77 -5.00
CA LEU A 40 -4.81 7.90 -4.13
C LEU A 40 -5.55 6.56 -3.91
N VAL A 41 -5.63 5.72 -4.95
CA VAL A 41 -6.22 4.38 -4.83
C VAL A 41 -5.35 3.48 -3.95
N PHE A 42 -4.04 3.56 -4.14
CA PHE A 42 -3.07 2.80 -3.35
C PHE A 42 -3.07 3.20 -1.88
N GLU A 43 -3.09 4.50 -1.57
CA GLU A 43 -3.11 5.02 -0.20
C GLU A 43 -4.32 4.47 0.57
N ARG A 44 -5.52 4.53 -0.03
CA ARG A 44 -6.73 3.93 0.55
C ARG A 44 -6.59 2.42 0.79
N TRP A 45 -5.96 1.71 -0.14
CA TRP A 45 -5.72 0.27 0.02
C TRP A 45 -4.73 -0.02 1.16
N ALA A 46 -3.66 0.77 1.28
CA ALA A 46 -2.66 0.64 2.32
C ALA A 46 -3.26 0.90 3.71
N GLU A 47 -4.09 1.95 3.86
CA GLU A 47 -4.83 2.21 5.10
C GLU A 47 -5.76 1.05 5.48
N ALA A 48 -6.49 0.50 4.51
CA ALA A 48 -7.38 -0.63 4.76
C ALA A 48 -6.60 -1.86 5.24
N LEU A 49 -5.47 -2.14 4.60
CA LEU A 49 -4.57 -3.22 5.01
C LEU A 49 -4.01 -3.00 6.42
N GLY A 50 -3.59 -1.77 6.75
CA GLY A 50 -3.12 -1.41 8.09
C GLY A 50 -4.18 -1.70 9.16
N LYS A 51 -5.43 -1.35 8.89
CA LYS A 51 -6.57 -1.64 9.79
C LYS A 51 -6.85 -3.13 9.93
N GLU A 52 -6.84 -3.89 8.84
CA GLU A 52 -7.06 -5.35 8.88
C GLU A 52 -5.97 -6.10 9.66
N LEU A 53 -4.75 -5.57 9.63
CA LEU A 53 -3.61 -6.14 10.36
C LEU A 53 -3.46 -5.59 11.79
N ASP A 54 -4.38 -4.72 12.24
CA ASP A 54 -4.33 -4.05 13.55
C ASP A 54 -3.02 -3.27 13.79
N LEU A 55 -2.48 -2.68 12.73
CA LEU A 55 -1.21 -1.94 12.74
C LEU A 55 -1.37 -0.45 13.06
N GLY A 56 -2.60 0.04 13.27
CA GLY A 56 -2.88 1.45 13.50
C GLY A 56 -2.68 2.33 12.25
N ASP A 57 -2.46 3.62 12.47
CA ASP A 57 -2.10 4.55 11.39
C ASP A 57 -0.67 4.25 10.92
N LEU A 58 -0.52 3.96 9.62
CA LEU A 58 0.77 3.68 8.99
C LEU A 58 1.54 4.99 8.80
N GLU A 59 1.99 5.61 9.89
CA GLU A 59 2.85 6.78 9.80
C GLU A 59 4.16 6.43 9.09
N PRO A 60 4.73 7.38 8.32
CA PRO A 60 6.03 7.21 7.69
C PRO A 60 7.07 6.90 8.76
N THR A 61 7.47 5.64 8.85
CA THR A 61 8.52 5.21 9.76
C THR A 61 9.85 5.28 9.02
N THR A 62 10.86 5.84 9.68
CA THR A 62 12.24 5.78 9.20
C THR A 62 12.71 4.32 9.12
N GLU A 63 13.69 3.99 8.26
CA GLU A 63 14.22 2.62 8.15
C GLU A 63 14.64 2.03 9.51
N SER A 64 15.15 2.90 10.40
CA SER A 64 15.48 2.58 11.79
C SER A 64 14.26 2.17 12.62
N GLU A 65 13.13 2.86 12.49
CA GLU A 65 11.91 2.57 13.24
C GLU A 65 11.23 1.30 12.75
N ILE A 66 11.26 1.02 11.44
CA ILE A 66 10.73 -0.22 10.85
C ILE A 66 11.39 -1.46 11.49
N SER A 67 12.71 -1.40 11.70
CA SER A 67 13.43 -2.53 12.30
C SER A 67 13.12 -2.71 13.79
N GLY A 68 12.83 -1.62 14.50
CA GLY A 68 12.51 -1.62 15.93
C GLY A 68 11.05 -1.98 16.25
N SER A 69 10.11 -1.62 15.38
CA SER A 69 8.67 -1.88 15.53
C SER A 69 8.22 -3.20 14.91
N ARG A 70 9.03 -3.82 14.06
CA ARG A 70 8.70 -5.10 13.41
C ARG A 70 8.37 -6.16 14.47
N PRO A 71 7.15 -6.74 14.45
CA PRO A 71 6.83 -7.87 15.32
C PRO A 71 7.85 -8.98 15.11
N LYS A 72 8.30 -9.61 16.20
CA LYS A 72 9.10 -10.84 16.09
C LYS A 72 8.30 -11.83 15.26
N GLY A 73 8.92 -12.35 14.19
CA GLY A 73 8.27 -13.29 13.29
C GLY A 73 7.66 -14.46 14.05
N LEU A 74 6.51 -14.94 13.57
CA LEU A 74 5.79 -16.04 14.21
C LEU A 74 6.70 -17.27 14.33
N ASP A 75 6.68 -17.95 15.49
CA ASP A 75 7.29 -19.27 15.62
C ASP A 75 6.47 -20.28 14.82
N SER A 76 6.82 -20.37 13.54
CA SER A 76 6.17 -21.24 12.57
C SER A 76 6.27 -22.71 12.96
N ALA A 77 7.33 -23.12 13.66
CA ALA A 77 7.47 -24.49 14.14
C ALA A 77 6.46 -24.80 15.25
N ALA A 78 6.28 -23.88 16.20
CA ALA A 78 5.29 -24.01 17.25
C ALA A 78 3.85 -24.03 16.69
N ALA A 79 3.53 -23.11 15.78
CA ALA A 79 2.20 -23.05 15.14
C ALA A 79 1.87 -24.31 14.32
N VAL A 80 2.83 -24.83 13.55
CA VAL A 80 2.66 -26.08 12.80
C VAL A 80 2.50 -27.28 13.74
N ARG A 81 3.24 -27.33 14.84
CA ARG A 81 3.10 -28.39 15.85
C ARG A 81 1.70 -28.39 16.46
N GLU A 82 1.20 -27.23 16.87
CA GLU A 82 -0.15 -27.10 17.43
C GLU A 82 -1.24 -27.54 16.43
N LEU A 83 -1.13 -27.15 15.16
CA LEU A 83 -2.04 -27.59 14.10
C LEU A 83 -2.03 -29.11 13.92
N ARG A 84 -0.84 -29.73 13.96
CA ARG A 84 -0.69 -31.19 13.87
C ARG A 84 -1.31 -31.90 15.07
N GLU A 85 -1.08 -31.41 16.28
CA GLU A 85 -1.64 -31.96 17.51
C GLU A 85 -3.17 -31.85 17.55
N ARG A 86 -3.73 -30.69 17.16
CA ARG A 86 -5.18 -30.52 16.99
C ARG A 86 -5.77 -31.50 15.98
N ARG A 87 -5.12 -31.67 14.83
CA ARG A 87 -5.57 -32.62 13.81
C ARG A 87 -5.55 -34.06 14.34
N ALA A 88 -4.50 -34.45 15.05
CA ALA A 88 -4.39 -35.77 15.67
C ALA A 88 -5.49 -36.01 16.72
N LYS A 89 -5.79 -35.03 17.58
CA LYS A 89 -6.89 -35.12 18.56
C LYS A 89 -8.26 -35.26 17.90
N ASN A 90 -8.52 -34.53 16.81
CA ASN A 90 -9.80 -34.63 16.09
C ASN A 90 -9.98 -36.00 15.43
N ILE A 91 -8.90 -36.61 14.92
CA ILE A 91 -8.93 -37.95 14.34
C ILE A 91 -9.10 -39.01 15.43
N ALA A 92 -8.45 -38.85 16.59
CA ALA A 92 -8.51 -39.79 17.71
C ALA A 92 -9.82 -39.69 18.53
N GLY A 93 -10.57 -38.59 18.38
CA GLY A 93 -11.87 -38.38 19.02
C GLY A 93 -13.08 -38.72 18.13
N SER A 94 -12.86 -39.31 16.95
CA SER A 94 -13.91 -39.86 16.05
C SER A 94 -13.90 -41.38 16.07
#